data_AF-A0A949XVB0-F1
#
_entry.id   AF-A0A949XVB0-F1
#
_cell.length_a   1.000
_cell.length_b   1.000
_cell.length_c   1.000
_cell.angle_alpha   90.00
_cell.angle_beta   90.00
_cell.angle_gamma   90.00
#
_symmetry.space_group_name_H-M   'P 1'
#
loop_
_entity.id
_entity.type
_entity.pdbx_description
1 polymer ?
#
loop_
_entity_poly.entity_id
_entity_poly.type
_entity_poly.pdbx_seq_one_letter_code
_entity_poly.pdbx_strand_id
1 'polypeptide(L)'
;VTLTDDTRLRDLLAEQGCVILAIDGLQPDVGHEVLCVLRDCLSGEILLARSLLSSTAPDLAGLITEMRTALPVPITGVISDGQDSLRTAVAKALPGGPHQLCHFHYLREAAQTISEADRHAKKELKKRVRGLRKTERQAEEKGEDDE
;
A
#
# COMPACT_ATOMS: atom_id res chain seq x y z
N VAL A 1 -4.63 18.18 2.83
CA VAL A 1 -6.09 18.07 3.02
C VAL A 1 -6.32 17.62 4.44
N THR A 2 -6.90 18.49 5.27
CA THR A 2 -7.23 18.19 6.66
C THR A 2 -8.74 18.01 6.75
N LEU A 3 -9.15 16.84 7.23
CA LEU A 3 -10.55 16.46 7.47
C LEU A 3 -11.37 17.50 8.24
N THR A 4 -10.70 18.31 9.06
CA THR A 4 -11.34 19.23 9.98
C THR A 4 -12.15 20.32 9.29
N ASP A 5 -11.93 20.65 8.01
CA ASP A 5 -12.61 21.78 7.37
C ASP A 5 -13.56 21.39 6.24
N ASP A 6 -13.74 20.10 5.95
CA ASP A 6 -14.59 19.62 4.86
C ASP A 6 -15.98 19.20 5.39
N THR A 7 -16.97 20.08 5.23
CA THR A 7 -18.37 19.83 5.65
C THR A 7 -18.96 18.60 4.96
N ARG A 8 -18.69 18.41 3.66
CA ARG A 8 -19.19 17.26 2.89
C ARG A 8 -18.67 15.95 3.48
N LEU A 9 -17.39 15.91 3.84
CA LEU A 9 -16.78 14.73 4.44
C LEU A 9 -17.36 14.43 5.82
N ARG A 10 -17.65 15.46 6.63
CA ARG A 10 -18.30 15.28 7.94
C ARG A 10 -19.71 14.70 7.82
N ASP A 11 -20.51 15.23 6.89
CA ASP A 11 -21.88 14.74 6.66
C ASP A 11 -21.86 13.28 6.19
N LEU A 12 -20.99 12.96 5.23
CA LEU A 12 -20.79 11.59 4.76
C LEU A 12 -20.41 10.64 5.90
N LEU A 13 -19.46 11.04 6.75
CA LEU A 13 -19.03 10.19 7.86
C LEU A 13 -20.10 10.05 8.94
N ALA A 14 -20.89 11.10 9.18
CA ALA A 14 -22.01 11.05 10.11
C ALA A 14 -23.11 10.09 9.64
N GLU A 15 -23.45 10.10 8.34
CA GLU A 15 -24.37 9.13 7.74
C GLU A 15 -23.82 7.70 7.79
N GLN A 16 -22.51 7.53 7.57
CA GLN A 16 -21.85 6.23 7.61
C GLN A 16 -21.77 5.64 9.04
N GLY A 17 -21.64 6.49 10.06
CA GLY A 17 -21.67 6.10 11.48
C GLY A 17 -20.39 5.48 12.03
N CYS A 18 -19.42 5.11 11.18
CA CYS A 18 -18.11 4.61 11.59
C CYS A 18 -17.04 4.81 10.50
N VAL A 19 -15.77 4.55 10.85
CA VAL A 19 -14.64 4.53 9.92
C VAL A 19 -13.89 3.20 10.05
N ILE A 20 -13.50 2.63 8.91
CA ILE A 20 -12.44 1.60 8.85
C ILE A 20 -11.19 2.28 8.32
N LEU A 21 -10.21 2.49 9.19
CA LEU A 21 -9.04 3.29 8.86
C LEU A 21 -8.00 2.46 8.11
N ALA A 22 -7.71 2.79 6.86
CA ALA A 22 -6.51 2.31 6.19
C ALA A 22 -5.36 3.31 6.38
N ILE A 23 -4.19 2.79 6.76
CA ILE A 23 -2.96 3.55 6.96
C ILE A 23 -1.91 3.00 6.01
N ASP A 24 -1.35 3.87 5.17
CA ASP A 24 -0.28 3.50 4.25
C ASP A 24 0.82 4.58 4.22
N GLY A 25 2.06 4.13 4.08
CA GLY A 25 3.23 4.98 4.00
C GLY A 25 3.85 4.90 2.62
N LEU A 26 3.88 6.02 1.90
CA LEU A 26 4.62 6.12 0.64
C LEU A 26 5.94 6.84 0.88
N GLN A 27 7.05 6.12 0.75
CA GLN A 27 8.39 6.72 0.77
C GLN A 27 8.90 6.86 -0.67
N PRO A 28 8.94 8.09 -1.23
CA PRO A 28 9.42 8.30 -2.59
C PRO A 28 10.93 8.08 -2.71
N ASP A 29 11.71 8.56 -1.73
CA ASP A 29 13.17 8.47 -1.70
C ASP A 29 13.68 8.07 -0.30
N VAL A 30 14.74 7.25 -0.26
CA VAL A 30 15.36 6.81 1.01
C VAL A 30 15.97 8.02 1.72
N GLY A 31 15.64 8.20 3.01
CA GLY A 31 16.12 9.32 3.83
C GLY A 31 15.27 10.60 3.73
N HIS A 32 14.23 10.59 2.90
CA HIS A 32 13.24 11.67 2.80
C HIS A 32 11.98 11.35 3.60
N GLU A 33 11.16 12.38 3.79
CA GLU A 33 9.86 12.29 4.46
C GLU A 33 8.99 11.20 3.84
N VAL A 34 8.29 10.47 4.71
CA VAL A 34 7.29 9.47 4.29
C VAL A 34 5.95 10.19 4.21
N LEU A 35 5.27 10.11 3.06
CA LEU A 35 3.89 10.56 2.95
C LEU A 35 3.00 9.50 3.60
N CYS A 36 2.51 9.80 4.81
CA CYS A 36 1.55 8.97 5.50
C CYS A 36 0.14 9.35 5.06
N VAL A 37 -0.61 8.38 4.54
CA VAL A 37 -1.99 8.55 4.10
C VAL A 37 -2.90 7.72 4.97
N LEU A 38 -3.89 8.40 5.55
CA LEU A 38 -4.99 7.82 6.31
C LEU A 38 -6.25 8.00 5.48
N ARG A 39 -6.96 6.91 5.23
CA ARG A 39 -8.19 6.89 4.44
C ARG A 39 -9.26 6.04 5.10
N ASP A 40 -10.53 6.33 4.81
CA ASP A 40 -11.62 5.45 5.16
C ASP A 40 -11.79 4.38 4.07
N CYS A 41 -11.84 3.11 4.46
CA CYS A 41 -12.02 2.00 3.53
C CYS A 41 -13.45 1.89 3.00
N LEU A 42 -14.45 2.38 3.75
CA LEU A 42 -15.85 2.22 3.38
C LEU A 42 -16.25 3.21 2.27
N SER A 43 -15.99 4.50 2.47
CA SER A 43 -16.27 5.55 1.49
C SER A 43 -15.16 5.73 0.46
N GLY A 44 -13.93 5.36 0.83
CA GLY A 44 -12.74 5.53 0.03
C GLY A 44 -12.06 6.90 0.15
N GLU A 45 -12.63 7.81 0.94
CA GLU A 45 -12.15 9.18 1.15
C GLU A 45 -10.80 9.24 1.86
N ILE A 46 -9.96 10.18 1.43
CA ILE A 46 -8.70 10.49 2.12
C ILE A 46 -9.03 11.38 3.31
N LEU A 47 -8.77 10.85 4.51
CA LEU A 47 -9.04 11.50 5.78
C LEU A 47 -7.89 12.47 6.13
N LEU A 48 -6.66 12.03 5.90
CA LEU A 48 -5.46 12.81 6.14
C LEU A 48 -4.33 12.33 5.22
N ALA A 49 -3.53 13.27 4.74
CA ALA A 49 -2.26 12.99 4.08
C ALA A 49 -1.22 13.96 4.62
N ARG A 50 -0.14 13.43 5.23
CA ARG A 50 0.89 14.24 5.89
C ARG A 50 2.27 13.65 5.63
N SER A 51 3.21 14.51 5.24
CA SER A 51 4.62 14.14 5.22
C SER A 51 5.15 14.06 6.65
N LEU A 52 5.74 12.92 7.00
CA LEU A 52 6.37 12.67 8.29
C LEU A 52 7.88 12.57 8.09
N LEU A 53 8.62 13.34 8.88
CA LEU A 53 10.09 13.26 8.96
C LEU A 53 10.57 11.89 9.49
N SER A 54 9.70 11.18 10.20
CA SER A 54 9.98 9.89 10.82
C SER A 54 8.68 9.06 10.89
N SER A 55 8.79 7.75 10.62
CA SER A 55 7.69 6.79 10.72
C SER A 55 7.84 5.91 11.98
N THR A 56 8.28 6.50 13.08
CA THR A 56 8.39 5.78 14.36
C THR A 56 7.01 5.49 14.95
N ALA A 57 6.90 4.47 15.79
CA ALA A 57 5.64 4.12 16.43
C ALA A 57 5.03 5.29 17.25
N PRO A 58 5.81 6.10 18.02
CA PRO A 58 5.27 7.27 18.70
C PRO A 58 4.67 8.32 17.74
N ASP A 59 5.37 8.64 16.65
CA ASP A 59 4.90 9.66 15.69
C ASP A 59 3.60 9.21 15.03
N LEU A 60 3.55 7.96 14.58
CA LEU A 60 2.36 7.36 13.98
C LEU A 60 1.21 7.25 14.98
N ALA A 61 1.46 6.88 16.24
CA ALA A 61 0.43 6.82 17.27
C ALA A 61 -0.16 8.21 17.55
N GLY A 62 0.69 9.25 17.54
CA GLY A 62 0.25 10.64 17.64
C GLY A 62 -0.70 11.02 16.50
N LEU A 63 -0.32 10.68 15.27
CA LEU A 63 -1.15 10.94 14.08
C LEU A 63 -2.50 10.22 14.13
N ILE A 64 -2.52 8.95 14.53
CA ILE A 64 -3.77 8.17 14.66
C ILE A 64 -4.65 8.76 15.77
N THR A 65 -4.05 9.19 16.89
CA THR A 65 -4.78 9.79 18.01
C THR A 65 -5.38 11.14 17.64
N GLU A 66 -4.65 11.98 16.92
CA GLU A 66 -5.14 13.22 16.35
C GLU A 66 -6.35 12.95 15.45
N MET A 67 -6.24 11.98 14.54
CA MET A 67 -7.31 11.62 13.63
C MET A 67 -8.55 11.12 14.38
N ARG A 68 -8.37 10.20 15.33
CA ARG A 68 -9.45 9.68 16.18
C ARG A 68 -10.21 10.80 16.88
N THR A 69 -9.50 11.84 17.34
CA THR A 69 -10.09 12.97 18.07
C THR A 69 -10.87 13.91 17.14
N ALA A 70 -10.44 14.03 15.89
CA ALA A 70 -11.06 14.92 14.90
C ALA A 70 -12.26 14.29 14.17
N LEU A 71 -12.40 12.96 14.18
CA LEU A 71 -13.52 12.27 13.52
C LEU A 71 -14.84 12.46 14.28
N PRO A 72 -15.97 12.68 13.58
CA PRO A 72 -17.29 12.77 14.20
C PRO A 72 -17.86 11.39 14.60
N VAL A 73 -17.20 10.30 14.18
CA VAL A 73 -17.65 8.91 14.32
C VAL A 73 -16.50 8.00 14.77
N PRO A 74 -16.78 6.85 15.43
CA PRO A 74 -15.74 5.95 15.90
C PRO A 74 -14.97 5.27 14.76
N ILE A 75 -13.68 5.06 14.99
CA ILE A 75 -12.87 4.10 14.21
C ILE A 75 -13.17 2.69 14.74
N THR A 76 -13.79 1.84 13.93
CA THR A 76 -14.21 0.49 14.33
C THR A 76 -13.23 -0.60 13.88
N GLY A 77 -12.24 -0.26 13.06
CA GLY A 77 -11.19 -1.17 12.65
C GLY A 77 -10.07 -0.44 11.91
N VAL A 78 -8.91 -1.09 11.84
CA VAL A 78 -7.72 -0.58 11.15
C VAL A 78 -7.17 -1.62 10.19
N ILE A 79 -6.74 -1.15 9.02
CA ILE A 79 -5.96 -1.90 8.04
C ILE A 79 -4.64 -1.18 7.82
N SER A 80 -3.50 -1.86 8.01
CA SER A 80 -2.18 -1.29 7.72
C SER A 80 -1.27 -2.31 7.05
N ASP A 81 -0.10 -1.90 6.59
CA ASP A 81 0.96 -2.86 6.31
C ASP A 81 1.45 -3.60 7.58
N GLY A 82 2.39 -4.53 7.39
CA GLY A 82 2.97 -5.36 8.45
C GLY A 82 4.11 -4.72 9.24
N GLN A 83 4.44 -3.44 9.06
CA GLN A 83 5.57 -2.81 9.75
C GLN A 83 5.34 -2.76 11.27
N ASP A 84 6.38 -3.10 12.04
CA ASP A 84 6.29 -3.13 13.51
C ASP A 84 5.98 -1.76 14.12
N SER A 85 6.45 -0.67 13.49
CA SER A 85 6.13 0.69 13.92
C SER A 85 4.64 0.98 13.81
N LEU A 86 4.01 0.62 12.70
CA LEU A 86 2.56 0.76 12.47
C LEU A 86 1.76 -0.12 13.42
N ARG A 87 2.13 -1.40 13.57
CA ARG A 87 1.46 -2.32 14.52
C ARG A 87 1.50 -1.79 15.95
N THR A 88 2.66 -1.31 16.39
CA THR A 88 2.82 -0.74 17.73
C THR A 88 2.03 0.57 17.87
N ALA A 89 2.02 1.41 16.84
CA ALA A 89 1.28 2.67 16.84
C ALA A 89 -0.23 2.46 16.95
N VAL A 90 -0.79 1.53 16.17
CA VAL A 90 -2.22 1.17 16.20
C VAL A 90 -2.60 0.61 17.57
N ALA A 91 -1.83 -0.34 18.10
CA ALA A 91 -2.08 -0.92 19.41
C ALA A 91 -2.08 0.14 20.54
N LYS A 92 -1.21 1.16 20.42
CA LYS A 92 -1.13 2.27 21.37
C LYS A 92 -2.29 3.26 21.23
N ALA A 93 -2.66 3.64 20.01
CA ALA A 93 -3.67 4.67 19.75
C ALA A 93 -5.12 4.15 19.87
N LEU A 94 -5.33 2.86 19.59
CA LEU A 94 -6.62 2.19 19.53
C LEU A 94 -6.57 0.84 20.27
N PRO A 95 -6.36 0.84 21.60
CA PRO A 95 -6.20 -0.39 22.38
C PRO A 95 -7.46 -1.26 22.30
N GLY A 96 -7.28 -2.53 21.95
CA GLY A 96 -8.38 -3.51 21.83
C GLY A 96 -9.23 -3.38 20.55
N GLY A 97 -8.92 -2.43 19.66
CA GLY A 97 -9.58 -2.30 18.36
C GLY A 97 -9.16 -3.40 17.38
N PRO A 98 -10.05 -3.87 16.49
CA PRO A 98 -9.67 -4.79 15.42
C PRO A 98 -8.59 -4.19 14.51
N HIS A 99 -7.47 -4.89 14.38
CA HIS A 99 -6.36 -4.49 13.50
C HIS A 99 -6.01 -5.65 12.56
N GLN A 100 -6.21 -5.42 11.27
CA GLN A 100 -5.93 -6.37 10.20
C GLN A 100 -4.72 -5.91 9.39
N LEU A 101 -3.90 -6.85 8.93
CA LEU A 101 -2.83 -6.55 7.98
C LEU A 101 -3.39 -6.52 6.55
N CYS A 102 -2.90 -5.59 5.75
CA CYS A 102 -3.27 -5.42 4.36
C CYS A 102 -2.95 -6.68 3.57
N HIS A 103 -4.00 -7.33 3.04
CA HIS A 103 -3.86 -8.57 2.29
C HIS A 103 -2.96 -8.43 1.06
N PHE A 104 -2.99 -7.27 0.40
CA PHE A 104 -2.12 -7.01 -0.74
C PHE A 104 -0.64 -7.10 -0.36
N HIS A 105 -0.23 -6.38 0.69
CA HIS A 105 1.15 -6.41 1.18
C HIS A 105 1.55 -7.81 1.64
N TYR A 106 0.68 -8.45 2.42
CA TYR A 106 0.93 -9.81 2.91
C TYR A 106 1.14 -10.82 1.77
N LEU A 107 0.23 -10.85 0.79
CA LEU A 107 0.32 -11.78 -0.34
C LEU A 107 1.53 -11.47 -1.24
N ARG A 108 1.84 -10.19 -1.45
CA ARG A 108 3.00 -9.76 -2.23
C ARG A 108 4.30 -10.25 -1.59
N GLU A 109 4.43 -10.09 -0.27
CA GLU A 109 5.60 -10.56 0.49
C GLU A 109 5.68 -12.09 0.51
N ALA A 110 4.58 -12.78 0.78
CA ALA A 110 4.53 -14.24 0.77
C ALA A 110 4.91 -14.84 -0.60
N ALA A 111 4.57 -14.16 -1.69
CA ALA A 111 4.89 -14.58 -3.05
C ALA A 111 6.33 -14.23 -3.50
N GLN A 112 7.07 -13.43 -2.72
CA GLN A 112 8.35 -12.87 -3.14
C GLN A 112 9.36 -13.95 -3.54
N THR A 113 9.54 -14.97 -2.71
CA THR A 113 10.49 -16.07 -2.96
C THR A 113 10.20 -16.80 -4.27
N ILE A 114 8.92 -17.05 -4.56
CA ILE A 114 8.49 -17.74 -5.79
C ILE A 114 8.71 -16.82 -7.00
N SER A 115 8.36 -15.54 -6.87
CA SER A 115 8.58 -14.53 -7.92
C SER A 115 10.08 -14.35 -8.25
N GLU A 116 10.96 -14.40 -7.25
CA GLU A 116 12.41 -14.33 -7.44
C GLU A 116 12.96 -15.58 -8.14
N ALA A 117 12.50 -16.77 -7.73
CA ALA A 117 12.86 -18.03 -8.37
C ALA A 117 12.41 -18.07 -9.84
N ASP A 118 11.17 -17.65 -10.13
CA ASP A 118 10.64 -17.56 -11.49
C ASP A 118 11.46 -16.57 -12.35
N ARG A 119 11.77 -15.40 -11.80
CA ARG A 119 12.60 -14.39 -12.48
C ARG A 119 13.99 -14.95 -12.82
N HIS A 120 14.58 -15.73 -11.91
CA HIS A 120 15.85 -16.41 -12.16
C HIS A 120 15.71 -17.48 -13.25
N ALA A 121 14.70 -18.34 -13.18
CA ALA A 121 14.44 -19.36 -14.19
C ALA A 121 14.24 -18.75 -15.58
N LYS A 122 13.45 -17.68 -15.69
CA LYS A 122 13.27 -16.90 -16.91
C LYS A 122 14.59 -16.34 -17.45
N LYS A 123 15.46 -15.83 -16.57
CA LYS A 123 16.79 -15.34 -16.96
C LYS A 123 17.66 -16.46 -17.54
N GLU A 124 17.69 -17.63 -16.92
CA GLU A 124 18.46 -18.79 -17.41
C GLU A 124 17.91 -19.36 -18.71
N LEU A 125 16.58 -19.47 -18.84
CA LEU A 125 15.94 -19.89 -20.09
C LEU A 125 16.32 -18.93 -21.23
N LYS A 126 16.20 -17.61 -20.98
CA LYS A 126 16.56 -16.58 -21.96
C LYS A 126 18.00 -16.69 -22.43
N LYS A 127 18.95 -17.12 -21.59
CA LYS A 127 20.36 -17.34 -22.02
C LYS A 127 20.48 -18.44 -23.06
N ARG A 128 19.73 -19.54 -22.90
CA ARG A 128 19.75 -20.69 -23.82
C ARG A 128 19.14 -20.38 -25.18
N VAL A 129 18.13 -19.50 -25.20
CA VAL A 129 17.36 -19.17 -26.41
C VAL A 129 17.76 -17.86 -27.08
N ARG A 130 18.86 -17.20 -26.68
CA ARG A 130 19.25 -15.88 -27.24
C ARG A 130 19.42 -15.87 -28.76
N GLY A 131 19.78 -17.00 -29.36
CA GLY A 131 19.98 -17.14 -30.81
C GLY A 131 18.70 -17.36 -31.61
N LEU A 132 17.61 -17.82 -30.97
CA LEU A 132 16.39 -18.25 -31.65
C LEU A 132 15.77 -17.16 -32.50
N ARG A 133 15.74 -15.91 -32.03
CA ARG A 133 15.18 -14.79 -32.80
C ARG A 133 15.88 -14.56 -34.14
N LYS A 134 17.18 -14.85 -34.25
CA LYS A 134 17.89 -14.77 -35.54
C LYS A 134 17.46 -15.90 -36.47
N THR A 135 17.29 -17.10 -35.93
CA THR A 135 16.81 -18.27 -36.69
C THR A 135 15.37 -18.10 -37.14
N GLU A 136 14.49 -17.60 -36.28
CA GLU A 136 13.10 -17.26 -36.60
C GLU A 136 13.05 -16.24 -37.74
N ARG A 137 13.79 -15.14 -37.64
CA ARG A 137 13.85 -14.11 -38.68
C ARG A 137 14.38 -14.63 -40.03
N GLN A 138 15.39 -15.50 -40.02
CA GLN A 138 15.88 -16.15 -41.24
C GLN A 138 14.86 -17.10 -41.87
N ALA A 139 13.97 -17.70 -41.08
CA ALA A 139 12.91 -18.55 -41.57
C ALA A 139 11.75 -17.73 -42.15
N GLU A 140 11.41 -16.59 -41.53
CA GLU A 140 10.42 -15.63 -42.03
C GLU A 140 10.86 -15.04 -43.37
N GLU A 141 12.09 -14.54 -43.48
CA GLU A 141 12.64 -13.95 -44.72
C GLU A 141 12.67 -14.98 -45.87
N LYS A 142 12.93 -16.26 -45.60
CA LYS A 142 12.89 -17.32 -46.62
C LYS A 142 11.47 -17.71 -47.06
N GLY A 143 10.48 -17.56 -46.18
CA GLY A 143 9.08 -17.86 -46.51
C GLY A 143 8.44 -16.77 -47.37
N GLU A 144 8.92 -15.53 -47.28
CA GLU A 144 8.49 -14.42 -48.14
C GLU A 144 9.10 -14.48 -49.56
N ASP A 145 10.28 -15.10 -49.72
CA ASP A 145 10.93 -15.29 -51.03
C ASP A 145 10.33 -16.47 -51.85
N ASP A 146 9.57 -17.35 -51.20
CA ASP A 146 8.95 -18.55 -51.80
C ASP A 146 7.46 -18.33 -52.23
N GLU A 147 6.90 -17.12 -52.04
CA GLU A 147 5.58 -16.66 -52.55
C GLU A 147 5.70 -15.72 -53.76
#